data_AF-A0AA41JUB0-F1
#
_entry.id   AF-A0AA41JUB0-F1
#
_cell.length_a   1.000
_cell.length_b   1.000
_cell.length_c   1.000
_cell.angle_alpha   90.00
_cell.angle_beta   90.00
_cell.angle_gamma   90.00
#
_symmetry.space_group_name_H-M   'P 1'
#
loop_
_entity.id
_entity.type
_entity.pdbx_description
1 polymer ?
#
loop_
_entity_poly.entity_id
_entity_poly.type
_entity_poly.pdbx_seq_one_letter_code
_entity_poly.pdbx_strand_id
1 'polypeptide(L)'
;MSLVSRLKLVKTYKQIAIISVSTIALGATLSTIPAKADVNTNAAQTSKLKATSDNITTGTWGTSAWTFDDSTGTLDIGPGTLGTRDSAPFDFTNGDIDYNSVKTINITGSVTLPQDSSGLFTGLGNLTALNGFDKADTSNVTNFHGLFYYDSKLDSVDLSHMNTSNATDMSYMFAFSLFRNLDLSKFNTSKVTSMDSMFLHTPNLVSVNLSSFDTANVESMLHMFNSSAIKSLNLKNFNTSKVTTMDGMFQGDSSLTNLDISGFDTSQATTDSMLDTASFDLSGGSLSSLKMGPKTKLNADMRLPDIPYILDGIKYTQNWQYVKNSSDAPISNGNTYTSQALMADYDGSNPGTYVWEKINKDDPTTPTNPTTPTNPTTPTNPTTPTDPTTPKDTELDHYGSVSKGSVVYGLNHIYLYKSSVFKTTDRVASYSKKSRIARPMFTVTSIVKNSNGKVRYVVKDVNHNSNTAGQTGYITANANYSAPVYYQGNHDKVTVIGSTGINSYNDKSLSGKVKHYRQGQVLSIKDIVTHNKTTRFILKDGTYITANKKLVKMGKQKFAKTIKTTAKLNVYKDSNLTTRVSSKRVIKKGDKVSVKGLYYSNENNSSKSGTKRYLIDGGYISGNKLYSKVIRLK
;
A
#
# COMPACT_ATOMS: atom_id res chain seq x y z
N MET A 1 -21.00 11.63 22.90
CA MET A 1 -20.38 12.98 22.93
C MET A 1 -18.89 12.79 23.19
N SER A 2 -17.92 13.43 22.56
CA SER A 2 -17.83 14.15 21.29
C SER A 2 -16.32 14.32 21.11
N LEU A 3 -15.74 13.58 20.15
CA LEU A 3 -14.31 13.57 19.84
C LEU A 3 -14.00 14.81 18.97
N VAL A 4 -14.12 16.00 19.56
CA VAL A 4 -13.80 17.29 18.92
C VAL A 4 -13.09 18.15 19.95
N SER A 5 -11.80 17.89 20.16
CA SER A 5 -10.84 18.80 20.80
C SER A 5 -9.47 18.13 20.82
N ARG A 6 -8.69 18.27 19.74
CA ARG A 6 -7.21 18.23 19.69
C ARG A 6 -6.75 18.27 18.22
N LEU A 7 -7.06 19.38 17.56
CA LEU A 7 -6.35 19.86 16.38
C LEU A 7 -5.98 21.30 16.68
N LYS A 8 -4.75 21.53 17.15
CA LYS A 8 -4.03 22.82 17.19
C LYS A 8 -2.73 22.60 17.99
N LEU A 9 -1.63 22.35 17.29
CA LEU A 9 -0.36 23.06 17.51
C LEU A 9 0.67 22.59 16.46
N VAL A 10 0.87 23.40 15.43
CA VAL A 10 2.07 23.40 14.58
C VAL A 10 2.46 24.87 14.41
N LYS A 11 3.78 25.13 14.46
CA LYS A 11 4.54 26.41 14.41
C LYS A 11 4.74 27.01 15.81
N THR A 12 5.97 27.14 16.33
CA THR A 12 7.11 27.83 15.71
C THR A 12 8.43 27.38 16.37
N TYR A 13 9.48 27.05 15.61
CA TYR A 13 10.87 26.97 16.09
C TYR A 13 11.72 27.98 15.31
N LYS A 14 12.45 28.84 16.03
CA LYS A 14 13.52 29.70 15.51
C LYS A 14 14.67 29.75 16.54
N GLN A 15 15.88 29.52 16.04
CA GLN A 15 17.21 29.95 16.51
C GLN A 15 17.88 29.29 17.75
N ILE A 16 18.79 28.34 17.46
CA ILE A 16 20.28 28.37 17.57
C ILE A 16 20.97 29.00 18.81
N ALA A 17 21.86 28.17 19.42
CA ALA A 17 23.16 28.47 20.12
C ALA A 17 23.12 29.20 21.48
N ILE A 18 23.97 29.00 22.50
CA ILE A 18 25.22 28.27 22.85
C ILE A 18 25.18 28.13 24.40
N ILE A 19 25.96 27.22 25.03
CA ILE A 19 26.84 27.46 26.22
C ILE A 19 27.29 26.12 26.84
N SER A 20 28.59 25.85 26.65
CA SER A 20 29.61 25.13 27.47
C SER A 20 29.23 23.95 28.38
N VAL A 21 29.96 22.84 28.21
CA VAL A 21 30.29 21.92 29.31
C VAL A 21 31.81 21.90 29.48
N SER A 22 32.25 22.31 30.67
CA SER A 22 33.62 22.25 31.15
C SER A 22 33.98 20.83 31.55
N THR A 23 35.20 20.43 31.19
CA THR A 23 35.93 19.26 31.67
C THR A 23 36.14 19.26 33.19
N ILE A 24 35.90 18.12 33.85
CA ILE A 24 36.63 17.71 35.06
C ILE A 24 37.00 16.23 34.91
N ALA A 25 38.24 15.93 35.30
CA ALA A 25 38.97 14.68 35.09
C ALA A 25 39.35 14.01 36.41
N LEU A 26 39.85 12.76 36.28
CA LEU A 26 40.52 11.87 37.27
C LEU A 26 39.62 11.30 38.37
N GLY A 27 39.60 10.01 38.68
CA GLY A 27 40.65 8.98 38.94
C GLY A 27 40.14 8.23 40.20
N ALA A 28 40.37 6.96 40.50
CA ALA A 28 41.46 6.05 40.25
C ALA A 28 41.06 4.60 40.67
N THR A 29 41.74 3.61 40.07
CA THR A 29 42.20 2.31 40.59
C THR A 29 41.24 1.35 41.32
N LEU A 30 40.99 0.18 40.70
CA LEU A 30 40.63 -1.06 41.39
C LEU A 30 41.88 -1.95 41.60
N SER A 31 42.12 -2.32 42.85
CA SER A 31 43.05 -3.38 43.27
C SER A 31 42.37 -4.75 43.23
N THR A 32 43.19 -5.79 43.17
CA THR A 32 42.86 -7.15 42.74
C THR A 32 42.97 -8.21 43.87
N ILE A 33 42.25 -9.34 43.68
CA ILE A 33 42.51 -10.75 44.12
C ILE A 33 41.96 -11.17 45.53
N PRO A 34 41.60 -12.47 45.84
CA PRO A 34 41.47 -13.73 45.05
C PRO A 34 40.14 -14.52 45.19
N ALA A 35 40.06 -15.59 44.37
CA ALA A 35 39.10 -16.70 44.38
C ALA A 35 39.25 -17.73 45.53
N LYS A 36 38.14 -18.42 45.86
CA LYS A 36 37.90 -19.89 45.70
C LYS A 36 37.07 -20.48 46.86
N ALA A 37 35.92 -21.09 46.54
CA ALA A 37 35.38 -22.27 47.23
C ALA A 37 34.30 -22.95 46.36
N ASP A 38 34.53 -24.23 46.05
CA ASP A 38 33.57 -25.16 45.42
C ASP A 38 32.56 -25.67 46.45
N VAL A 39 31.25 -25.79 46.11
CA VAL A 39 30.38 -26.94 46.46
C VAL A 39 29.22 -27.04 45.43
N ASN A 40 28.99 -28.27 44.98
CA ASN A 40 28.00 -28.75 44.02
C ASN A 40 26.64 -29.08 44.70
N THR A 41 25.48 -28.77 44.10
CA THR A 41 24.27 -29.64 44.03
C THR A 41 23.07 -28.98 43.29
N ASN A 42 22.40 -29.77 42.44
CA ASN A 42 21.17 -29.50 41.68
C ASN A 42 20.00 -28.89 42.48
N ALA A 43 19.25 -27.95 41.88
CA ALA A 43 17.78 -27.97 41.74
C ALA A 43 17.27 -26.72 41.01
N ALA A 44 16.35 -26.92 40.06
CA ALA A 44 15.57 -25.86 39.42
C ALA A 44 14.54 -25.27 40.40
N GLN A 45 14.47 -23.95 40.50
CA GLN A 45 13.26 -23.11 40.52
C GLN A 45 13.57 -21.71 41.08
N THR A 46 13.22 -20.70 40.27
CA THR A 46 12.75 -19.37 40.67
C THR A 46 13.24 -18.79 42.00
N SER A 47 14.18 -17.85 41.93
CA SER A 47 14.37 -16.86 43.00
C SER A 47 14.44 -15.45 42.39
N LYS A 48 13.34 -14.71 42.57
CA LYS A 48 13.34 -13.25 42.55
C LYS A 48 14.42 -12.76 43.53
N LEU A 49 15.29 -11.87 43.06
CA LEU A 49 16.07 -11.00 43.94
C LEU A 49 15.81 -9.54 43.55
N LYS A 50 15.18 -8.83 44.48
CA LYS A 50 14.98 -7.38 44.63
C LYS A 50 15.85 -7.02 45.84
N ALA A 51 16.63 -5.94 45.97
CA ALA A 51 16.90 -4.71 45.25
C ALA A 51 18.31 -4.22 45.68
N THR A 52 18.94 -3.29 44.95
CA THR A 52 19.82 -2.26 45.57
C THR A 52 19.84 -0.97 44.72
N SER A 53 19.49 0.14 45.38
CA SER A 53 19.16 1.49 44.87
C SER A 53 17.77 1.56 44.21
N ASP A 54 16.87 2.40 44.75
CA ASP A 54 15.41 2.38 44.55
C ASP A 54 14.89 2.51 43.10
N ASN A 55 15.77 2.66 42.11
CA ASN A 55 15.43 2.83 40.69
C ASN A 55 16.19 1.87 39.75
N ILE A 56 16.92 0.87 40.27
CA ILE A 56 17.66 -0.08 39.42
C ILE A 56 17.00 -1.46 39.43
N THR A 57 16.54 -1.91 38.27
CA THR A 57 16.06 -3.28 38.03
C THR A 57 17.14 -4.08 37.31
N THR A 58 17.28 -5.38 37.60
CA THR A 58 18.30 -6.22 36.97
C THR A 58 17.73 -7.57 36.57
N GLY A 59 18.38 -8.25 35.62
CA GLY A 59 17.97 -9.59 35.20
C GLY A 59 18.90 -10.18 34.14
N THR A 60 18.39 -11.15 33.40
CA THR A 60 19.11 -11.75 32.25
C THR A 60 18.21 -11.77 31.02
N TRP A 61 18.82 -11.65 29.84
CA TRP A 61 18.18 -11.83 28.54
C TRP A 61 18.99 -12.87 27.77
N GLY A 62 18.48 -14.10 27.74
CA GLY A 62 19.32 -15.25 27.40
C GLY A 62 20.38 -15.47 28.48
N THR A 63 21.66 -15.42 28.12
CA THR A 63 22.78 -15.50 29.06
C THR A 63 23.39 -14.14 29.39
N SER A 64 22.99 -13.07 28.70
CA SER A 64 23.46 -11.71 28.98
C SER A 64 22.77 -11.14 30.22
N ALA A 65 23.55 -10.74 31.21
CA ALA A 65 23.05 -9.93 32.32
C ALA A 65 22.66 -8.53 31.84
N TRP A 66 21.63 -7.93 32.43
CA TRP A 66 21.23 -6.55 32.16
C TRP A 66 20.88 -5.79 33.44
N THR A 67 21.04 -4.47 33.38
CA THR A 67 20.61 -3.54 34.42
C THR A 67 19.81 -2.40 33.78
N PHE A 68 18.72 -1.99 34.42
CA PHE A 68 17.86 -0.91 33.97
C PHE A 68 17.73 0.16 35.05
N ASP A 69 18.05 1.39 34.71
CA ASP A 69 17.85 2.56 35.56
C ASP A 69 16.56 3.28 35.19
N ASP A 70 15.53 3.13 36.02
CA ASP A 70 14.21 3.75 35.87
C ASP A 70 14.28 5.29 35.87
N SER A 71 15.28 5.88 36.54
CA SER A 71 15.41 7.33 36.65
C SER A 71 15.90 7.96 35.35
N THR A 72 16.79 7.28 34.64
CA THR A 72 17.35 7.75 33.36
C THR A 72 16.65 7.11 32.15
N GLY A 73 16.05 5.94 32.31
CA GLY A 73 15.54 5.10 31.21
C GLY A 73 16.65 4.35 30.47
N THR A 74 17.75 4.04 31.16
CA THR A 74 18.95 3.42 30.55
C THR A 74 18.99 1.92 30.81
N LEU A 75 19.07 1.12 29.73
CA LEU A 75 19.27 -0.33 29.78
C LEU A 75 20.71 -0.68 29.38
N ASP A 76 21.49 -1.17 30.32
CA ASP A 76 22.82 -1.72 30.04
C ASP A 76 22.73 -3.23 29.86
N ILE A 77 23.26 -3.73 28.75
CA ILE A 77 23.30 -5.16 28.39
C ILE A 77 24.76 -5.61 28.43
N GLY A 78 25.06 -6.54 29.33
CA GLY A 78 26.36 -7.17 29.50
C GLY A 78 26.65 -8.27 28.47
N PRO A 79 27.89 -8.80 28.46
CA PRO A 79 28.29 -9.84 27.53
C PRO A 79 27.48 -11.12 27.69
N GLY A 80 27.32 -11.87 26.60
CA GLY A 80 26.55 -13.12 26.59
C GLY A 80 25.84 -13.36 25.25
N THR A 81 24.84 -14.23 25.27
CA THR A 81 23.98 -14.53 24.13
C THR A 81 22.57 -14.06 24.45
N LEU A 82 22.00 -13.19 23.61
CA LEU A 82 20.66 -12.67 23.82
C LEU A 82 19.60 -13.77 23.58
N GLY A 83 18.51 -13.70 24.32
CA GLY A 83 17.31 -14.49 24.02
C GLY A 83 16.52 -13.88 22.85
N THR A 84 15.45 -14.54 22.42
CA THR A 84 14.53 -13.98 21.42
C THR A 84 13.71 -12.83 22.01
N ARG A 85 12.94 -12.14 21.15
CA ARG A 85 12.08 -11.01 21.54
C ARG A 85 11.14 -11.31 22.71
N ASP A 86 10.55 -12.50 22.74
CA ASP A 86 9.60 -12.93 23.79
C ASP A 86 10.25 -13.01 25.19
N SER A 87 11.57 -13.08 25.26
CA SER A 87 12.36 -13.12 26.49
C SER A 87 13.10 -11.81 26.79
N ALA A 88 12.90 -10.78 25.96
CA ALA A 88 13.51 -9.48 26.17
C ALA A 88 12.97 -8.83 27.45
N PRO A 89 13.79 -8.06 28.19
CA PRO A 89 13.35 -7.47 29.44
C PRO A 89 12.25 -6.42 29.25
N PHE A 90 12.06 -5.92 28.03
CA PHE A 90 11.01 -4.99 27.61
C PHE A 90 9.95 -5.67 26.70
N ASP A 91 9.68 -6.96 26.89
CA ASP A 91 8.54 -7.63 26.22
C ASP A 91 7.20 -6.96 26.53
N PHE A 92 6.37 -6.79 25.49
CA PHE A 92 5.08 -6.10 25.60
C PHE A 92 4.08 -6.81 26.52
N THR A 93 4.27 -8.12 26.72
CA THR A 93 3.34 -8.96 27.48
C THR A 93 3.89 -9.32 28.85
N ASN A 94 5.17 -9.63 28.93
CA ASN A 94 5.78 -10.21 30.12
C ASN A 94 7.15 -9.58 30.48
N GLY A 95 7.51 -8.42 29.93
CA GLY A 95 8.76 -7.74 30.25
C GLY A 95 8.80 -7.26 31.69
N ASP A 96 9.98 -7.37 32.32
CA ASP A 96 10.25 -6.79 33.64
C ASP A 96 10.33 -5.24 33.60
N ILE A 97 10.55 -4.68 32.41
CA ILE A 97 10.68 -3.24 32.14
C ILE A 97 9.52 -2.79 31.24
N ASP A 98 8.91 -1.65 31.55
CA ASP A 98 8.00 -0.97 30.61
C ASP A 98 8.78 -0.55 29.37
N TYR A 99 8.46 -1.12 28.21
CA TYR A 99 9.13 -0.78 26.95
C TYR A 99 9.06 0.73 26.61
N ASN A 100 8.08 1.48 27.14
CA ASN A 100 8.02 2.93 26.96
C ASN A 100 9.01 3.70 27.85
N SER A 101 9.56 3.09 28.92
CA SER A 101 10.53 3.77 29.79
C SER A 101 11.96 3.71 29.21
N VAL A 102 12.24 2.79 28.28
CA VAL A 102 13.55 2.63 27.65
C VAL A 102 13.84 3.82 26.71
N LYS A 103 14.87 4.59 27.05
CA LYS A 103 15.37 5.75 26.28
C LYS A 103 16.76 5.52 25.70
N THR A 104 17.58 4.75 26.39
CA THR A 104 18.95 4.44 25.97
C THR A 104 19.20 2.96 26.18
N ILE A 105 19.82 2.30 25.21
CA ILE A 105 20.38 0.95 25.36
C ILE A 105 21.89 1.05 25.17
N ASN A 106 22.65 0.48 26.10
CA ASN A 106 24.10 0.34 25.97
C ASN A 106 24.48 -1.14 25.94
N ILE A 107 25.14 -1.57 24.87
CA ILE A 107 25.80 -2.87 24.83
C ILE A 107 27.22 -2.69 25.41
N THR A 108 27.41 -3.16 26.63
CA THR A 108 28.61 -2.88 27.42
C THR A 108 29.74 -3.87 27.13
N GLY A 109 29.41 -5.11 26.72
CA GLY A 109 30.36 -6.16 26.31
C GLY A 109 29.93 -6.90 25.04
N SER A 110 30.70 -7.91 24.63
CA SER A 110 30.40 -8.72 23.44
C SER A 110 29.10 -9.50 23.61
N VAL A 111 28.12 -9.27 22.73
CA VAL A 111 26.83 -9.97 22.74
C VAL A 111 26.61 -10.72 21.44
N THR A 112 26.21 -11.98 21.51
CA THR A 112 25.78 -12.76 20.34
C THR A 112 24.27 -12.66 20.20
N LEU A 113 23.79 -12.24 19.03
CA LEU A 113 22.36 -12.23 18.73
C LEU A 113 21.86 -13.63 18.37
N PRO A 114 20.63 -14.01 18.76
CA PRO A 114 20.04 -15.31 18.42
C PRO A 114 19.81 -15.45 16.91
N GLN A 115 19.85 -16.69 16.40
CA GLN A 115 19.62 -16.98 14.98
C GLN A 115 18.32 -16.36 14.46
N ASP A 116 17.26 -16.40 15.27
CA ASP A 116 16.03 -15.64 15.08
C ASP A 116 16.08 -14.35 15.91
N SER A 117 16.53 -13.28 15.26
CA SER A 117 16.58 -11.93 15.84
C SER A 117 15.36 -11.10 15.44
N SER A 118 14.25 -11.75 15.10
CA SER A 118 13.04 -11.03 14.73
C SER A 118 12.54 -10.17 15.88
N GLY A 119 12.38 -8.89 15.57
CA GLY A 119 11.82 -7.89 16.44
C GLY A 119 12.58 -7.58 17.72
N LEU A 120 13.86 -7.94 17.86
CA LEU A 120 14.60 -7.80 19.14
C LEU A 120 14.53 -6.40 19.75
N PHE A 121 14.56 -5.34 18.94
CA PHE A 121 14.45 -3.96 19.41
C PHE A 121 13.13 -3.29 18.98
N THR A 122 12.13 -4.07 18.54
CA THR A 122 10.85 -3.53 18.06
C THR A 122 10.09 -2.72 19.12
N GLY A 123 9.60 -1.56 18.66
CA GLY A 123 8.54 -0.78 19.30
C GLY A 123 9.01 -0.01 20.52
N LEU A 124 10.31 0.27 20.61
CA LEU A 124 10.89 1.10 21.66
C LEU A 124 10.68 2.57 21.29
N GLY A 125 9.43 3.03 21.34
CA GLY A 125 9.02 4.35 20.86
C GLY A 125 9.64 5.56 21.58
N ASN A 126 10.34 5.33 22.70
CA ASN A 126 11.10 6.36 23.41
C ASN A 126 12.63 6.21 23.31
N LEU A 127 13.13 5.17 22.64
CA LEU A 127 14.56 4.93 22.44
C LEU A 127 15.15 6.04 21.56
N THR A 128 16.16 6.73 22.08
CA THR A 128 16.90 7.79 21.40
C THR A 128 18.35 7.43 21.11
N ALA A 129 18.90 6.41 21.79
CA ALA A 129 20.28 5.99 21.60
C ALA A 129 20.45 4.47 21.79
N LEU A 130 21.16 3.83 20.86
CA LEU A 130 21.63 2.46 20.94
C LEU A 130 23.16 2.46 20.78
N ASN A 131 23.85 2.38 21.91
CA ASN A 131 25.31 2.51 21.97
C ASN A 131 25.98 1.14 22.05
N GLY A 132 27.16 1.01 21.45
CA GLY A 132 27.96 -0.22 21.52
C GLY A 132 27.48 -1.35 20.60
N PHE A 133 26.67 -1.05 19.58
CA PHE A 133 26.15 -2.06 18.65
C PHE A 133 27.24 -2.73 17.80
N ASP A 134 28.42 -2.12 17.69
CA ASP A 134 29.64 -2.72 17.15
C ASP A 134 30.09 -3.99 17.89
N LYS A 135 29.65 -4.17 19.15
CA LYS A 135 29.92 -5.36 19.97
C LYS A 135 28.91 -6.48 19.77
N ALA A 136 27.91 -6.29 18.91
CA ALA A 136 26.88 -7.27 18.62
C ALA A 136 27.31 -8.21 17.48
N ASP A 137 27.63 -9.46 17.82
CA ASP A 137 27.87 -10.50 16.82
C ASP A 137 26.55 -10.96 16.20
N THR A 138 26.43 -10.69 14.91
CA THR A 138 25.27 -11.00 14.06
C THR A 138 25.53 -12.12 13.06
N SER A 139 26.72 -12.73 13.09
CA SER A 139 27.16 -13.72 12.09
C SER A 139 26.28 -14.97 12.00
N ASN A 140 25.58 -15.33 13.08
CA ASN A 140 24.66 -16.47 13.14
C ASN A 140 23.20 -16.11 12.82
N VAL A 141 22.88 -14.83 12.60
CA VAL A 141 21.50 -14.38 12.42
C VAL A 141 21.02 -14.68 11.00
N THR A 142 19.87 -15.35 10.92
CA THR A 142 19.19 -15.66 9.65
C THR A 142 17.91 -14.85 9.46
N ASN A 143 17.28 -14.42 10.55
CA ASN A 143 16.04 -13.66 10.53
C ASN A 143 16.23 -12.29 11.18
N PHE A 144 16.25 -11.24 10.37
CA PHE A 144 16.30 -9.83 10.79
C PHE A 144 14.93 -9.14 10.72
N HIS A 145 13.84 -9.93 10.60
CA HIS A 145 12.50 -9.41 10.47
C HIS A 145 12.18 -8.40 11.57
N GLY A 146 11.91 -7.14 11.20
CA GLY A 146 11.50 -6.11 12.14
C GLY A 146 12.53 -5.74 13.22
N LEU A 147 13.84 -5.95 13.00
CA LEU A 147 14.85 -5.70 14.05
C LEU A 147 14.68 -4.34 14.76
N PHE A 148 14.41 -3.27 14.00
CA PHE A 148 14.16 -1.90 14.48
C PHE A 148 12.76 -1.37 14.11
N TYR A 149 11.77 -2.27 14.05
CA TYR A 149 10.40 -1.93 13.67
C TYR A 149 9.75 -0.99 14.71
N TYR A 150 9.11 0.09 14.27
CA TYR A 150 8.40 1.07 15.13
C TYR A 150 9.28 1.86 16.13
N ASP A 151 10.59 1.95 15.90
CA ASP A 151 11.49 2.78 16.71
C ASP A 151 11.41 4.25 16.32
N SER A 152 10.33 4.89 16.76
CA SER A 152 9.91 6.22 16.30
C SER A 152 10.73 7.39 16.84
N LYS A 153 11.79 7.17 17.64
CA LYS A 153 12.69 8.24 18.13
C LYS A 153 14.17 7.96 17.93
N LEU A 154 14.54 6.75 17.51
CA LEU A 154 15.91 6.41 17.18
C LEU A 154 16.21 6.98 15.78
N ASP A 155 17.10 7.96 15.70
CA ASP A 155 17.38 8.67 14.44
C ASP A 155 18.66 8.22 13.74
N SER A 156 19.52 7.49 14.46
CA SER A 156 20.81 6.97 14.00
C SER A 156 21.24 5.73 14.80
N VAL A 157 21.94 4.83 14.13
CA VAL A 157 22.61 3.66 14.72
C VAL A 157 23.74 3.25 13.76
N ASP A 158 24.91 2.90 14.31
CA ASP A 158 26.01 2.36 13.51
C ASP A 158 25.78 0.87 13.25
N LEU A 159 25.57 0.51 11.98
CA LEU A 159 25.32 -0.87 11.52
C LEU A 159 26.49 -1.43 10.70
N SER A 160 27.61 -0.71 10.60
CA SER A 160 28.72 -1.05 9.72
C SER A 160 29.42 -2.37 10.07
N HIS A 161 29.27 -2.82 11.32
CA HIS A 161 29.83 -4.07 11.85
C HIS A 161 28.93 -5.29 11.64
N MET A 162 27.69 -5.11 11.18
CA MET A 162 26.75 -6.22 11.04
C MET A 162 27.19 -7.22 9.96
N ASN A 163 27.28 -8.49 10.33
CA ASN A 163 27.42 -9.59 9.38
C ASN A 163 26.04 -10.09 8.97
N THR A 164 25.62 -9.74 7.76
CA THR A 164 24.31 -10.11 7.20
C THR A 164 24.38 -11.27 6.19
N SER A 165 25.55 -11.91 6.02
CA SER A 165 25.79 -12.94 4.99
C SER A 165 24.96 -14.23 5.14
N ASN A 166 24.31 -14.42 6.30
CA ASN A 166 23.40 -15.53 6.58
C ASN A 166 21.92 -15.13 6.59
N ALA A 167 21.60 -13.85 6.37
CA ALA A 167 20.24 -13.35 6.38
C ALA A 167 19.40 -13.96 5.24
N THR A 168 18.23 -14.49 5.60
CA THR A 168 17.20 -14.95 4.65
C THR A 168 15.97 -14.05 4.66
N ASP A 169 15.67 -13.37 5.77
CA ASP A 169 14.55 -12.44 5.90
C ASP A 169 15.00 -11.10 6.50
N MET A 170 14.73 -9.99 5.80
CA MET A 170 14.97 -8.61 6.25
C MET A 170 13.68 -7.76 6.21
N SER A 171 12.52 -8.40 6.16
CA SER A 171 11.23 -7.74 6.06
C SER A 171 11.00 -6.84 7.28
N TYR A 172 10.39 -5.68 7.10
CA TYR A 172 10.06 -4.72 8.16
C TYR A 172 11.24 -4.18 8.99
N MET A 173 12.50 -4.50 8.65
CA MET A 173 13.67 -4.22 9.50
C MET A 173 13.74 -2.77 10.00
N PHE A 174 13.37 -1.80 9.16
CA PHE A 174 13.36 -0.36 9.48
C PHE A 174 11.97 0.28 9.35
N ALA A 175 10.90 -0.50 9.28
CA ALA A 175 9.56 0.06 9.06
C ALA A 175 9.07 0.88 10.26
N PHE A 176 8.37 1.98 9.97
CA PHE A 176 7.86 2.97 10.95
C PHE A 176 8.93 3.58 11.86
N SER A 177 10.18 3.60 11.40
CA SER A 177 11.29 4.27 12.08
C SER A 177 11.45 5.72 11.61
N LEU A 178 12.17 6.53 12.39
CA LEU A 178 12.49 7.92 12.06
C LEU A 178 13.95 8.15 11.66
N PHE A 179 14.69 7.09 11.29
CA PHE A 179 16.06 7.20 10.82
C PHE A 179 16.19 8.26 9.72
N ARG A 180 17.16 9.16 9.88
CA ARG A 180 17.48 10.18 8.86
C ARG A 180 18.47 9.67 7.84
N ASN A 181 19.47 8.91 8.32
CA ASN A 181 20.52 8.31 7.53
C ASN A 181 20.71 6.86 7.97
N LEU A 182 20.85 5.96 7.01
CA LEU A 182 21.21 4.55 7.24
C LEU A 182 22.36 4.21 6.29
N ASP A 183 23.52 3.85 6.84
CA ASP A 183 24.60 3.26 6.05
C ASP A 183 24.42 1.74 6.00
N LEU A 184 23.97 1.25 4.85
CA LEU A 184 23.78 -0.18 4.58
C LEU A 184 24.82 -0.73 3.59
N SER A 185 25.88 0.02 3.31
CA SER A 185 26.87 -0.31 2.26
C SER A 185 27.66 -1.60 2.51
N LYS A 186 27.63 -2.14 3.73
CA LYS A 186 28.28 -3.41 4.11
C LYS A 186 27.32 -4.59 4.14
N PHE A 187 26.04 -4.39 3.84
CA PHE A 187 25.07 -5.48 3.89
C PHE A 187 25.30 -6.44 2.73
N ASN A 188 25.33 -7.73 3.04
CA ASN A 188 25.32 -8.83 2.08
C ASN A 188 23.92 -9.45 2.07
N THR A 189 23.16 -9.18 1.00
CA THR A 189 21.78 -9.66 0.87
C THR A 189 21.63 -10.87 -0.06
N SER A 190 22.74 -11.52 -0.46
CA SER A 190 22.75 -12.58 -1.48
C SER A 190 21.87 -13.80 -1.14
N LYS A 191 21.54 -14.03 0.13
CA LYS A 191 20.66 -15.12 0.59
C LYS A 191 19.24 -14.66 0.96
N VAL A 192 18.96 -13.36 0.91
CA VAL A 192 17.67 -12.81 1.33
C VAL A 192 16.59 -13.17 0.32
N THR A 193 15.49 -13.74 0.81
CA THR A 193 14.31 -14.11 0.01
C THR A 193 13.15 -13.14 0.18
N SER A 194 13.10 -12.38 1.29
CA SER A 194 12.06 -11.38 1.55
C SER A 194 12.62 -10.04 2.04
N MET A 195 12.21 -8.96 1.38
CA MET A 195 12.49 -7.56 1.75
C MET A 195 11.19 -6.77 1.94
N ASP A 196 10.10 -7.47 2.27
CA ASP A 196 8.78 -6.87 2.42
C ASP A 196 8.81 -5.72 3.43
N SER A 197 8.30 -4.56 3.02
CA SER A 197 8.11 -3.41 3.89
C SER A 197 9.38 -2.94 4.61
N MET A 198 10.58 -3.24 4.11
CA MET A 198 11.84 -2.94 4.83
C MET A 198 11.97 -1.46 5.27
N PHE A 199 11.50 -0.53 4.45
CA PHE A 199 11.46 0.93 4.70
C PHE A 199 10.03 1.50 4.64
N LEU A 200 9.03 0.70 5.02
CA LEU A 200 7.63 1.14 5.06
C LEU A 200 7.45 2.29 6.08
N HIS A 201 6.83 3.39 5.66
CA HIS A 201 6.52 4.55 6.50
C HIS A 201 7.75 5.12 7.24
N THR A 202 8.83 5.42 6.50
CA THR A 202 10.03 6.10 7.02
C THR A 202 10.07 7.56 6.54
N PRO A 203 9.31 8.49 7.15
CA PRO A 203 9.10 9.84 6.64
C PRO A 203 10.31 10.78 6.76
N ASN A 204 11.37 10.34 7.44
CA ASN A 204 12.62 11.11 7.61
C ASN A 204 13.79 10.57 6.77
N LEU A 205 13.63 9.40 6.17
CA LEU A 205 14.68 8.75 5.40
C LEU A 205 14.74 9.39 4.00
N VAL A 206 15.65 10.35 3.82
CA VAL A 206 15.75 11.12 2.56
C VAL A 206 16.54 10.39 1.48
N SER A 207 17.51 9.57 1.91
CA SER A 207 18.37 8.76 1.04
C SER A 207 18.84 7.50 1.76
N VAL A 208 19.04 6.43 1.00
CA VAL A 208 19.63 5.17 1.49
C VAL A 208 20.57 4.60 0.43
N ASN A 209 21.76 4.17 0.85
CA ASN A 209 22.72 3.52 -0.05
C ASN A 209 22.43 2.01 -0.13
N LEU A 210 21.94 1.56 -1.29
CA LEU A 210 21.59 0.16 -1.55
C LEU A 210 22.58 -0.52 -2.51
N SER A 211 23.77 0.06 -2.72
CA SER A 211 24.70 -0.41 -3.75
C SER A 211 25.25 -1.82 -3.50
N SER A 212 25.30 -2.29 -2.25
CA SER A 212 25.74 -3.65 -1.90
C SER A 212 24.64 -4.70 -2.00
N PHE A 213 23.39 -4.31 -2.27
CA PHE A 213 22.27 -5.24 -2.29
C PHE A 213 22.34 -6.13 -3.53
N ASP A 214 22.46 -7.43 -3.30
CA ASP A 214 22.18 -8.49 -4.26
C ASP A 214 20.75 -8.98 -4.02
N THR A 215 19.85 -8.75 -4.98
CA THR A 215 18.44 -9.15 -4.88
C THR A 215 18.10 -10.36 -5.74
N ALA A 216 19.08 -11.07 -6.30
CA ALA A 216 18.85 -12.16 -7.26
C ALA A 216 18.05 -13.34 -6.68
N ASN A 217 17.99 -13.47 -5.36
CA ASN A 217 17.22 -14.49 -4.63
C ASN A 217 15.95 -13.96 -3.96
N VAL A 218 15.66 -12.66 -4.07
CA VAL A 218 14.48 -12.05 -3.46
C VAL A 218 13.22 -12.48 -4.22
N GLU A 219 12.23 -13.01 -3.50
CA GLU A 219 10.93 -13.44 -4.01
C GLU A 219 9.83 -12.40 -3.76
N SER A 220 10.02 -11.50 -2.78
CA SER A 220 9.01 -10.55 -2.31
C SER A 220 9.62 -9.19 -1.93
N MET A 221 9.07 -8.11 -2.51
CA MET A 221 9.42 -6.70 -2.23
C MET A 221 8.17 -5.87 -1.93
N LEU A 222 7.16 -6.49 -1.32
CA LEU A 222 5.86 -5.89 -1.04
C LEU A 222 6.04 -4.63 -0.17
N HIS A 223 5.54 -3.48 -0.62
CA HIS A 223 5.59 -2.22 0.14
C HIS A 223 6.99 -1.75 0.60
N MET A 224 8.09 -2.22 -0.02
CA MET A 224 9.46 -2.00 0.48
C MET A 224 9.80 -0.52 0.78
N PHE A 225 9.35 0.42 -0.04
CA PHE A 225 9.54 1.88 0.08
C PHE A 225 8.21 2.63 0.17
N ASN A 226 7.15 1.99 0.68
CA ASN A 226 5.85 2.62 0.75
C ASN A 226 5.83 3.74 1.79
N SER A 227 5.36 4.92 1.40
CA SER A 227 5.26 6.11 2.25
C SER A 227 6.59 6.50 2.92
N SER A 228 7.72 6.26 2.24
CA SER A 228 9.01 6.84 2.61
C SER A 228 9.12 8.30 2.15
N ALA A 229 10.18 8.99 2.55
CA ALA A 229 10.49 10.36 2.10
C ALA A 229 11.71 10.40 1.17
N ILE A 230 11.95 9.31 0.42
CA ILE A 230 13.17 9.13 -0.35
C ILE A 230 13.06 9.92 -1.65
N LYS A 231 13.99 10.84 -1.88
CA LYS A 231 13.96 11.69 -3.09
C LYS A 231 14.47 10.97 -4.33
N SER A 232 15.45 10.09 -4.15
CA SER A 232 16.11 9.35 -5.23
C SER A 232 16.59 8.00 -4.73
N LEU A 233 16.35 6.95 -5.52
CA LEU A 233 16.82 5.59 -5.27
C LEU A 233 17.75 5.14 -6.39
N ASN A 234 18.92 4.59 -6.01
CA ASN A 234 19.79 3.90 -6.95
C ASN A 234 19.48 2.40 -6.91
N LEU A 235 18.72 1.93 -7.91
CA LEU A 235 18.25 0.54 -8.00
C LEU A 235 18.97 -0.26 -9.09
N LYS A 236 20.10 0.23 -9.61
CA LYS A 236 20.78 -0.38 -10.79
C LYS A 236 21.21 -1.83 -10.59
N ASN A 237 21.47 -2.24 -9.34
CA ASN A 237 21.92 -3.59 -8.99
C ASN A 237 20.76 -4.55 -8.65
N PHE A 238 19.51 -4.06 -8.66
CA PHE A 238 18.35 -4.88 -8.33
C PHE A 238 18.05 -5.82 -9.49
N ASN A 239 18.18 -7.12 -9.23
CA ASN A 239 17.66 -8.18 -10.07
C ASN A 239 16.30 -8.62 -9.53
N THR A 240 15.23 -8.39 -10.29
CA THR A 240 13.86 -8.73 -9.87
C THR A 240 13.29 -9.97 -10.57
N SER A 241 14.12 -10.74 -11.28
CA SER A 241 13.65 -11.88 -12.10
C SER A 241 12.95 -13.00 -11.31
N LYS A 242 13.21 -13.11 -10.00
CA LYS A 242 12.52 -14.06 -9.09
C LYS A 242 11.42 -13.42 -8.26
N VAL A 243 11.23 -12.10 -8.33
CA VAL A 243 10.25 -11.40 -7.50
C VAL A 243 8.84 -11.71 -8.01
N THR A 244 7.97 -12.16 -7.11
CA THR A 244 6.58 -12.53 -7.40
C THR A 244 5.56 -11.50 -6.91
N THR A 245 5.97 -10.56 -6.07
CA THR A 245 5.12 -9.45 -5.58
C THR A 245 5.94 -8.17 -5.33
N MET A 246 5.45 -7.08 -5.90
CA MET A 246 5.95 -5.70 -5.73
C MET A 246 4.78 -4.74 -5.44
N ASP A 247 3.63 -5.26 -4.96
CA ASP A 247 2.45 -4.42 -4.73
C ASP A 247 2.82 -3.26 -3.78
N GLY A 248 2.46 -2.05 -4.19
CA GLY A 248 2.68 -0.82 -3.45
C GLY A 248 4.13 -0.53 -3.08
N MET A 249 5.13 -1.04 -3.81
CA MET A 249 6.56 -0.88 -3.50
C MET A 249 6.95 0.59 -3.26
N PHE A 250 6.47 1.54 -4.06
CA PHE A 250 6.72 2.99 -3.91
C PHE A 250 5.44 3.77 -3.57
N GLN A 251 4.38 3.09 -3.17
CA GLN A 251 3.08 3.73 -2.94
C GLN A 251 3.19 4.77 -1.82
N GLY A 252 2.67 5.97 -2.05
CA GLY A 252 2.66 7.05 -1.07
C GLY A 252 4.01 7.74 -0.84
N ASP A 253 5.09 7.34 -1.53
CA ASP A 253 6.35 8.10 -1.47
C ASP A 253 6.23 9.38 -2.29
N SER A 254 5.66 10.40 -1.66
CA SER A 254 5.43 11.70 -2.30
C SER A 254 6.70 12.52 -2.47
N SER A 255 7.87 12.04 -2.03
CA SER A 255 9.15 12.72 -2.26
C SER A 255 9.90 12.18 -3.49
N LEU A 256 9.52 10.99 -3.96
CA LEU A 256 10.16 10.31 -5.07
C LEU A 256 9.83 10.96 -6.43
N THR A 257 10.76 11.76 -6.95
CA THR A 257 10.58 12.50 -8.21
C THR A 257 11.16 11.77 -9.42
N ASN A 258 12.20 10.98 -9.20
CA ASN A 258 12.94 10.26 -10.24
C ASN A 258 13.07 8.80 -9.84
N LEU A 259 12.72 7.90 -10.76
CA LEU A 259 12.79 6.46 -10.53
C LEU A 259 13.37 5.76 -11.76
N ASP A 260 14.47 5.02 -11.58
CA ASP A 260 15.01 4.12 -12.59
C ASP A 260 14.68 2.68 -12.22
N ILE A 261 13.73 2.09 -12.96
CA ILE A 261 13.35 0.67 -12.88
C ILE A 261 13.72 -0.07 -14.16
N SER A 262 14.69 0.42 -14.93
CA SER A 262 15.06 -0.21 -16.20
C SER A 262 15.63 -1.63 -16.06
N GLY A 263 16.15 -1.96 -14.87
CA GLY A 263 16.58 -3.33 -14.53
C GLY A 263 15.43 -4.25 -14.10
N PHE A 264 14.21 -3.74 -13.90
CA PHE A 264 13.13 -4.53 -13.31
C PHE A 264 12.45 -5.41 -14.39
N ASP A 265 12.38 -6.69 -14.09
CA ASP A 265 11.43 -7.62 -14.68
C ASP A 265 10.15 -7.64 -13.84
N THR A 266 9.05 -7.13 -14.41
CA THR A 266 7.74 -7.10 -13.74
C THR A 266 6.78 -8.15 -14.31
N SER A 267 7.25 -9.02 -15.21
CA SER A 267 6.39 -9.94 -15.97
C SER A 267 5.79 -11.07 -15.13
N GLN A 268 6.46 -11.44 -14.03
CA GLN A 268 6.03 -12.52 -13.12
C GLN A 268 5.48 -12.00 -11.78
N ALA A 269 5.58 -10.69 -11.52
CA ALA A 269 5.20 -10.09 -10.25
C ALA A 269 3.75 -9.57 -10.28
N THR A 270 3.06 -9.63 -9.15
CA THR A 270 1.95 -8.70 -8.90
C THR A 270 2.53 -7.32 -8.60
N THR A 271 1.88 -6.27 -9.09
CA THR A 271 2.40 -4.89 -9.02
C THR A 271 1.32 -3.88 -8.67
N ASP A 272 0.30 -4.29 -7.93
CA ASP A 272 -0.86 -3.45 -7.61
C ASP A 272 -0.40 -2.20 -6.84
N SER A 273 -0.72 -1.01 -7.35
CA SER A 273 -0.35 0.32 -6.83
C SER A 273 1.15 0.55 -6.67
N MET A 274 2.01 -0.24 -7.34
CA MET A 274 3.47 -0.14 -7.23
C MET A 274 4.00 1.30 -7.44
N LEU A 275 3.39 2.05 -8.35
CA LEU A 275 3.81 3.40 -8.76
C LEU A 275 2.85 4.52 -8.28
N ASP A 276 1.95 4.21 -7.33
CA ASP A 276 0.98 5.15 -6.75
C ASP A 276 1.67 6.10 -5.75
N THR A 277 2.57 6.97 -6.23
CA THR A 277 3.38 7.90 -5.39
C THR A 277 2.58 9.09 -4.82
N ALA A 278 1.27 9.13 -5.06
CA ALA A 278 0.42 10.20 -4.55
C ALA A 278 0.35 10.17 -3.01
N SER A 279 0.56 11.33 -2.40
CA SER A 279 0.38 11.50 -0.95
C SER A 279 -1.10 11.41 -0.55
N PHE A 280 -1.37 11.07 0.71
CA PHE A 280 -2.73 11.08 1.28
C PHE A 280 -3.41 12.47 1.25
N ASP A 281 -2.65 13.56 1.08
CA ASP A 281 -3.15 14.94 1.09
C ASP A 281 -3.69 15.45 -0.25
N LEU A 282 -3.72 14.60 -1.29
CA LEU A 282 -4.30 14.88 -2.60
C LEU A 282 -3.52 15.88 -3.47
N SER A 283 -2.24 16.14 -3.18
CA SER A 283 -1.35 17.00 -4.00
C SER A 283 -0.93 16.43 -5.37
N GLY A 284 -1.30 15.19 -5.70
CA GLY A 284 -0.79 14.49 -6.89
C GLY A 284 0.53 13.79 -6.57
N GLY A 285 0.89 12.74 -7.34
CA GLY A 285 2.19 12.08 -7.15
C GLY A 285 3.33 12.94 -7.68
N SER A 286 4.49 12.86 -7.04
CA SER A 286 5.68 13.67 -7.38
C SER A 286 6.56 13.05 -8.46
N LEU A 287 6.29 11.79 -8.83
CA LEU A 287 7.07 11.06 -9.82
C LEU A 287 6.93 11.71 -11.19
N SER A 288 7.98 12.42 -11.61
CA SER A 288 8.04 13.24 -12.82
C SER A 288 9.02 12.71 -13.87
N SER A 289 9.82 11.71 -13.50
CA SER A 289 10.78 11.03 -14.36
C SER A 289 10.81 9.54 -14.01
N LEU A 290 10.52 8.71 -15.00
CA LEU A 290 10.49 7.26 -14.86
C LEU A 290 11.28 6.63 -16.00
N LYS A 291 12.34 5.90 -15.68
CA LYS A 291 13.11 5.13 -16.64
C LYS A 291 12.73 3.66 -16.58
N MET A 292 12.35 3.10 -17.71
CA MET A 292 11.83 1.74 -17.85
C MET A 292 12.66 0.94 -18.85
N GLY A 293 12.68 -0.37 -18.67
CA GLY A 293 13.50 -1.28 -19.44
C GLY A 293 12.68 -2.28 -20.24
N PRO A 294 13.34 -3.15 -21.02
CA PRO A 294 12.67 -4.06 -21.94
C PRO A 294 11.90 -5.19 -21.25
N LYS A 295 12.18 -5.46 -19.96
CA LYS A 295 11.46 -6.45 -19.15
C LYS A 295 10.42 -5.83 -18.22
N THR A 296 10.35 -4.50 -18.20
CA THR A 296 9.31 -3.77 -17.47
C THR A 296 8.03 -3.87 -18.29
N LYS A 297 6.96 -4.37 -17.68
CA LYS A 297 5.61 -4.40 -18.23
C LYS A 297 4.69 -3.61 -17.33
N LEU A 298 4.11 -2.54 -17.84
CA LEU A 298 3.13 -1.79 -17.09
C LEU A 298 1.76 -2.43 -17.17
N ASN A 299 0.92 -2.14 -16.16
CA ASN A 299 -0.49 -2.48 -16.18
C ASN A 299 -1.30 -1.44 -15.42
N ALA A 300 -2.61 -1.43 -15.67
CA ALA A 300 -3.51 -0.43 -15.10
C ALA A 300 -3.60 -0.45 -13.56
N ASP A 301 -3.26 -1.58 -12.91
CA ASP A 301 -3.31 -1.68 -11.46
C ASP A 301 -2.05 -1.07 -10.80
N MET A 302 -0.95 -0.80 -11.53
CA MET A 302 0.26 -0.14 -11.01
C MET A 302 0.07 1.33 -10.59
N ARG A 303 -0.84 2.03 -11.26
CA ARG A 303 -1.32 3.39 -10.93
C ARG A 303 -0.23 4.47 -10.93
N LEU A 304 0.36 4.75 -12.10
CA LEU A 304 1.14 5.97 -12.34
C LEU A 304 0.35 7.22 -11.93
N PRO A 305 1.00 8.23 -11.32
CA PRO A 305 0.31 9.43 -10.88
C PRO A 305 -0.17 10.27 -12.06
N ASP A 306 -1.29 10.95 -11.89
CA ASP A 306 -1.73 11.98 -12.83
C ASP A 306 -0.78 13.18 -12.77
N ILE A 307 -0.49 13.75 -13.93
CA ILE A 307 0.40 14.90 -14.07
C ILE A 307 -0.39 16.19 -13.79
N PRO A 308 0.06 17.07 -12.87
CA PRO A 308 -0.61 18.33 -12.62
C PRO A 308 -0.43 19.30 -13.79
N TYR A 309 -1.47 20.08 -14.12
CA TYR A 309 -1.33 21.14 -15.14
C TYR A 309 -0.35 22.23 -14.72
N ILE A 310 -0.27 22.56 -13.44
CA ILE A 310 0.70 23.49 -12.87
C ILE A 310 1.27 22.89 -11.58
N LEU A 311 2.60 22.89 -11.48
CA LEU A 311 3.33 22.61 -10.23
C LEU A 311 4.51 23.58 -10.15
N ASP A 312 4.66 24.26 -9.01
CA ASP A 312 5.74 25.22 -8.75
C ASP A 312 5.93 26.29 -9.85
N GLY A 313 4.82 26.75 -10.43
CA GLY A 313 4.82 27.76 -11.50
C GLY A 313 5.17 27.24 -12.90
N ILE A 314 5.51 25.95 -13.03
CA ILE A 314 5.75 25.27 -14.30
C ILE A 314 4.43 24.69 -14.80
N LYS A 315 4.10 24.93 -16.07
CA LYS A 315 2.93 24.36 -16.75
C LYS A 315 3.31 23.06 -17.46
N TYR A 316 2.43 22.06 -17.40
CA TYR A 316 2.59 20.78 -18.07
C TYR A 316 1.37 20.47 -18.94
N THR A 317 1.58 19.71 -20.02
CA THR A 317 0.49 19.26 -20.93
C THR A 317 -0.40 18.20 -20.28
N GLN A 318 0.06 17.65 -19.15
CA GLN A 318 -0.46 16.48 -18.44
C GLN A 318 -0.14 15.14 -19.12
N ASN A 319 0.82 15.12 -20.04
CA ASN A 319 1.34 13.91 -20.66
C ASN A 319 2.79 13.64 -20.23
N TRP A 320 3.13 12.36 -20.23
CA TRP A 320 4.49 11.86 -20.27
C TRP A 320 5.01 11.95 -21.70
N GLN A 321 6.30 12.22 -21.84
CA GLN A 321 7.01 12.21 -23.10
C GLN A 321 8.24 11.32 -22.98
N TYR A 322 8.58 10.63 -24.05
CA TYR A 322 9.83 9.88 -24.13
C TYR A 322 11.01 10.83 -24.36
N VAL A 323 12.09 10.65 -23.59
CA VAL A 323 13.37 11.33 -23.76
C VAL A 323 14.50 10.31 -23.73
N LYS A 324 15.50 10.49 -24.61
CA LYS A 324 16.63 9.56 -24.70
C LYS A 324 17.49 9.61 -23.43
N ASN A 325 17.67 10.79 -22.86
CA ASN A 325 18.27 11.03 -21.55
C ASN A 325 17.38 11.95 -20.70
N SER A 326 17.44 11.81 -19.38
CA SER A 326 16.69 12.64 -18.42
C SER A 326 17.05 14.14 -18.47
N SER A 327 18.19 14.49 -19.09
CA SER A 327 18.64 15.88 -19.32
C SER A 327 18.16 16.47 -20.66
N ASP A 328 17.62 15.64 -21.56
CA ASP A 328 17.28 16.09 -22.90
C ASP A 328 16.02 16.98 -22.88
N ALA A 329 15.99 17.96 -23.79
CA ALA A 329 14.81 18.80 -23.96
C ALA A 329 13.61 17.95 -24.39
N PRO A 330 12.39 18.32 -23.95
CA PRO A 330 11.15 17.81 -24.52
C PRO A 330 11.18 17.76 -26.04
N ILE A 331 10.97 16.58 -26.63
CA ILE A 331 10.86 16.45 -28.08
C ILE A 331 9.43 16.84 -28.45
N SER A 332 9.23 18.07 -28.98
CA SER A 332 7.89 18.63 -29.24
C SER A 332 7.02 17.83 -30.22
N ASN A 333 7.61 16.86 -30.94
CA ASN A 333 6.93 16.04 -31.94
C ASN A 333 6.99 14.52 -31.63
N GLY A 334 7.43 14.12 -30.42
CA GLY A 334 7.45 12.72 -29.99
C GLY A 334 6.08 12.23 -29.53
N ASN A 335 5.85 10.91 -29.53
CA ASN A 335 4.62 10.35 -28.92
C ASN A 335 4.56 10.74 -27.44
N THR A 336 3.45 11.35 -27.04
CA THR A 336 3.15 11.69 -25.65
C THR A 336 2.05 10.77 -25.12
N TYR A 337 2.05 10.52 -23.83
CA TYR A 337 1.19 9.53 -23.19
C TYR A 337 0.58 10.11 -21.92
N THR A 338 -0.74 10.07 -21.78
CA THR A 338 -1.31 10.20 -20.42
C THR A 338 -0.76 9.09 -19.52
N SER A 339 -0.77 9.25 -18.20
CA SER A 339 -0.35 8.19 -17.27
C SER A 339 -1.08 6.87 -17.53
N GLN A 340 -2.36 6.93 -17.91
CA GLN A 340 -3.13 5.75 -18.27
C GLN A 340 -2.68 5.12 -19.60
N ALA A 341 -2.43 5.93 -20.63
CA ALA A 341 -1.95 5.44 -21.92
C ALA A 341 -0.57 4.79 -21.76
N LEU A 342 0.35 5.44 -21.05
CA LEU A 342 1.67 4.89 -20.78
C LEU A 342 1.58 3.54 -20.04
N MET A 343 0.70 3.43 -19.04
CA MET A 343 0.46 2.16 -18.34
C MET A 343 -0.16 1.06 -19.21
N ALA A 344 -0.92 1.42 -20.25
CA ALA A 344 -1.59 0.47 -21.13
C ALA A 344 -0.69 0.02 -22.29
N ASP A 345 0.13 0.94 -22.80
CA ASP A 345 0.87 0.78 -24.05
C ASP A 345 2.32 0.35 -23.84
N TYR A 346 2.89 0.57 -22.64
CA TYR A 346 4.27 0.17 -22.36
C TYR A 346 4.38 -1.32 -22.06
N ASP A 347 4.87 -2.06 -23.06
CA ASP A 347 5.09 -3.51 -23.02
C ASP A 347 6.59 -3.91 -22.96
N GLY A 348 7.47 -2.91 -22.89
CA GLY A 348 8.93 -3.08 -22.94
C GLY A 348 9.57 -2.84 -24.32
N SER A 349 8.78 -2.56 -25.35
CA SER A 349 9.30 -2.32 -26.71
C SER A 349 10.12 -1.02 -26.87
N ASN A 350 9.85 0.00 -26.04
CA ASN A 350 10.50 1.31 -26.11
C ASN A 350 11.22 1.66 -24.79
N PRO A 351 12.28 0.92 -24.39
CA PRO A 351 13.00 1.21 -23.17
C PRO A 351 13.62 2.61 -23.21
N GLY A 352 13.62 3.29 -22.07
CA GLY A 352 14.14 4.63 -21.92
C GLY A 352 13.43 5.42 -20.83
N THR A 353 13.63 6.74 -20.88
CA THR A 353 13.15 7.64 -19.83
C THR A 353 11.89 8.35 -20.31
N TYR A 354 10.88 8.37 -19.44
CA TYR A 354 9.64 9.10 -19.64
C TYR A 354 9.57 10.21 -18.60
N VAL A 355 9.37 11.45 -19.04
CA VAL A 355 9.27 12.62 -18.15
C VAL A 355 7.97 13.36 -18.37
N TRP A 356 7.55 14.19 -17.42
CA TRP A 356 6.42 15.11 -17.65
C TRP A 356 6.75 16.12 -18.74
N GLU A 357 5.85 16.26 -19.71
CA GLU A 357 5.96 17.21 -20.82
C GLU A 357 5.58 18.63 -20.35
N LYS A 358 6.53 19.56 -20.49
CA LYS A 358 6.37 20.97 -20.11
C LYS A 358 5.75 21.78 -21.25
N ILE A 359 4.91 22.75 -20.90
CA ILE A 359 4.42 23.77 -21.85
C ILE A 359 5.45 24.90 -21.88
N ASN A 360 6.18 25.03 -22.98
CA ASN A 360 7.15 26.12 -23.17
C ASN A 360 6.41 27.44 -23.45
N LYS A 361 6.90 28.56 -22.90
CA LYS A 361 6.29 29.90 -23.04
C LYS A 361 6.34 30.47 -24.46
N ASP A 362 7.19 29.93 -25.33
CA ASP A 362 7.51 30.51 -26.64
C ASP A 362 6.95 29.72 -27.84
N ASP A 363 5.95 28.84 -27.64
CA ASP A 363 5.32 28.10 -28.75
C ASP A 363 3.95 28.71 -29.12
N PRO A 364 3.84 29.48 -30.21
CA PRO A 364 2.58 30.02 -30.71
C PRO A 364 1.87 28.98 -31.59
N THR A 365 1.53 27.80 -31.05
CA THR A 365 0.72 26.83 -31.78
C THR A 365 -0.43 26.28 -30.94
N THR A 366 -1.51 27.03 -30.93
CA THR A 366 -2.85 26.51 -30.66
C THR A 366 -3.17 25.41 -31.69
N PRO A 367 -3.58 24.19 -31.32
CA PRO A 367 -4.06 23.22 -32.29
C PRO A 367 -5.44 23.67 -32.78
N THR A 368 -5.50 24.11 -34.04
CA THR A 368 -6.75 24.25 -34.78
C THR A 368 -7.28 22.87 -35.14
N ASN A 369 -8.55 22.62 -34.80
CA ASN A 369 -9.27 21.43 -35.24
C ASN A 369 -9.55 21.54 -36.76
N PRO A 370 -9.38 20.49 -37.58
CA PRO A 370 -9.72 20.54 -39.01
C PRO A 370 -11.25 20.60 -39.18
N THR A 371 -11.75 21.67 -39.80
CA THR A 371 -13.14 21.79 -40.24
C THR A 371 -13.25 21.37 -41.71
N THR A 372 -14.22 20.48 -41.99
CA THR A 372 -14.72 20.18 -43.35
C THR A 372 -15.96 21.06 -43.59
N PRO A 373 -16.20 21.58 -44.81
CA PRO A 373 -16.96 22.81 -45.01
C PRO A 373 -18.48 22.61 -45.03
N THR A 374 -19.23 23.58 -44.50
CA THR A 374 -20.67 23.74 -44.72
C THR A 374 -20.96 25.06 -45.42
N ASN A 375 -21.74 24.98 -46.51
CA ASN A 375 -22.22 26.10 -47.32
C ASN A 375 -23.24 26.99 -46.55
N PRO A 376 -23.50 28.23 -47.00
CA PRO A 376 -23.97 29.32 -46.15
C PRO A 376 -25.49 29.55 -46.19
N THR A 377 -26.04 30.08 -45.10
CA THR A 377 -27.27 30.89 -45.12
C THR A 377 -27.17 32.07 -44.14
N THR A 378 -27.08 33.26 -44.75
CA THR A 378 -27.58 34.64 -44.49
C THR A 378 -28.09 35.05 -43.09
N PRO A 379 -27.84 36.33 -42.66
CA PRO A 379 -27.92 36.77 -41.27
C PRO A 379 -29.21 37.53 -40.92
N THR A 380 -29.54 37.58 -39.61
CA THR A 380 -30.42 38.62 -39.05
C THR A 380 -29.93 39.10 -37.67
N ASN A 381 -30.18 40.39 -37.45
CA ASN A 381 -29.58 41.36 -36.54
C ASN A 381 -29.86 41.17 -35.02
N PRO A 382 -29.20 41.96 -34.15
CA PRO A 382 -29.00 41.68 -32.72
C PRO A 382 -30.04 42.37 -31.82
N THR A 383 -30.21 41.87 -30.59
CA THR A 383 -30.43 42.73 -29.40
C THR A 383 -30.38 41.99 -28.06
N THR A 384 -29.64 42.61 -27.13
CA THR A 384 -29.91 42.73 -25.66
C THR A 384 -29.29 41.69 -24.71
N PRO A 385 -28.68 42.14 -23.58
CA PRO A 385 -27.56 41.46 -22.95
C PRO A 385 -27.99 40.46 -21.88
N THR A 386 -27.42 39.25 -21.93
CA THR A 386 -27.48 38.26 -20.86
C THR A 386 -26.36 38.48 -19.85
N ASP A 387 -26.76 38.79 -18.62
CA ASP A 387 -26.38 38.22 -17.31
C ASP A 387 -24.99 37.51 -17.19
N PRO A 388 -24.22 37.72 -16.10
CA PRO A 388 -22.82 37.30 -16.03
C PRO A 388 -22.71 35.77 -16.04
N THR A 389 -22.14 35.27 -17.13
CA THR A 389 -22.01 33.84 -17.40
C THR A 389 -21.20 33.12 -16.31
N THR A 390 -21.87 32.19 -15.64
CA THR A 390 -21.24 31.14 -14.84
C THR A 390 -20.25 30.37 -15.73
N PRO A 391 -19.02 30.06 -15.28
CA PRO A 391 -18.03 29.42 -16.15
C PRO A 391 -18.54 28.05 -16.60
N LYS A 392 -18.68 27.89 -17.91
CA LYS A 392 -19.33 26.75 -18.56
C LYS A 392 -18.38 25.55 -18.62
N ASP A 393 -18.87 24.39 -18.18
CA ASP A 393 -18.17 23.12 -18.31
C ASP A 393 -17.81 22.82 -19.78
N THR A 394 -16.62 22.30 -20.03
CA THR A 394 -16.19 21.82 -21.36
C THR A 394 -16.44 20.32 -21.47
N GLU A 395 -17.24 19.88 -22.44
CA GLU A 395 -17.47 18.44 -22.67
C GLU A 395 -16.25 17.76 -23.31
N LEU A 396 -15.98 16.52 -22.92
CA LEU A 396 -14.90 15.68 -23.40
C LEU A 396 -15.47 14.38 -23.99
N ASP A 397 -14.91 13.91 -25.11
CA ASP A 397 -15.33 12.65 -25.74
C ASP A 397 -14.97 11.41 -24.92
N HIS A 398 -13.80 11.46 -24.28
CA HIS A 398 -13.31 10.42 -23.37
C HIS A 398 -12.44 11.04 -22.26
N TYR A 399 -12.24 10.27 -21.19
CA TYR A 399 -11.22 10.54 -20.18
C TYR A 399 -10.61 9.20 -19.77
N GLY A 400 -9.33 9.02 -20.10
CA GLY A 400 -8.73 7.70 -20.03
C GLY A 400 -9.45 6.71 -20.95
N SER A 401 -9.70 5.49 -20.46
CA SER A 401 -10.51 4.47 -21.16
C SER A 401 -12.03 4.61 -20.98
N VAL A 402 -12.49 5.68 -20.32
CA VAL A 402 -13.91 5.91 -20.06
C VAL A 402 -14.44 6.87 -21.11
N SER A 403 -15.39 6.41 -21.92
CA SER A 403 -16.18 7.23 -22.83
C SER A 403 -17.63 7.34 -22.38
N LYS A 404 -18.41 8.21 -23.00
CA LYS A 404 -19.88 8.19 -22.89
C LYS A 404 -20.44 6.77 -23.09
N GLY A 405 -21.35 6.39 -22.20
CA GLY A 405 -21.99 5.07 -22.11
C GLY A 405 -21.19 4.01 -21.33
N SER A 406 -19.95 4.30 -20.94
CA SER A 406 -19.18 3.41 -20.07
C SER A 406 -19.82 3.28 -18.68
N VAL A 407 -19.51 2.21 -17.97
CA VAL A 407 -19.91 2.07 -16.57
C VAL A 407 -18.66 2.15 -15.69
N VAL A 408 -18.71 2.99 -14.67
CA VAL A 408 -17.66 3.15 -13.66
C VAL A 408 -18.17 2.72 -12.28
N TYR A 409 -17.28 2.26 -11.40
CA TYR A 409 -17.61 1.97 -10.01
C TYR A 409 -16.80 2.84 -9.05
N GLY A 410 -17.33 3.03 -7.83
CA GLY A 410 -16.63 3.73 -6.74
C GLY A 410 -15.54 2.89 -6.08
N LEU A 411 -14.31 3.39 -6.02
CA LEU A 411 -13.15 2.78 -5.35
C LEU A 411 -13.04 3.14 -3.87
N ASN A 412 -13.36 4.39 -3.56
CA ASN A 412 -13.38 4.98 -2.23
C ASN A 412 -14.75 5.60 -1.95
N HIS A 413 -14.89 6.23 -0.78
CA HIS A 413 -16.10 6.97 -0.45
C HIS A 413 -16.34 8.08 -1.49
N ILE A 414 -17.51 8.09 -2.13
CA ILE A 414 -17.85 9.03 -3.21
C ILE A 414 -19.23 9.63 -2.97
N TYR A 415 -19.43 10.87 -3.41
CA TYR A 415 -20.73 11.53 -3.39
C TYR A 415 -21.23 11.73 -4.82
N LEU A 416 -22.54 11.70 -5.00
CA LEU A 416 -23.21 12.20 -6.19
C LEU A 416 -23.54 13.67 -5.97
N TYR A 417 -23.20 14.53 -6.93
CA TYR A 417 -23.40 15.98 -6.84
C TYR A 417 -24.38 16.51 -7.87
N LYS A 418 -25.02 17.65 -7.59
CA LYS A 418 -25.83 18.41 -8.54
C LYS A 418 -25.00 19.20 -9.57
N SER A 419 -23.75 19.54 -9.24
CA SER A 419 -22.86 20.35 -10.07
C SER A 419 -21.46 19.74 -10.19
N SER A 420 -20.72 20.14 -11.23
CA SER A 420 -19.35 19.68 -11.51
C SER A 420 -18.30 20.25 -10.54
N VAL A 421 -18.63 21.29 -9.77
CA VAL A 421 -17.70 22.01 -8.88
C VAL A 421 -17.58 21.35 -7.50
N PHE A 422 -18.55 20.51 -7.11
CA PHE A 422 -18.54 19.68 -5.89
C PHE A 422 -18.69 20.44 -4.57
N LYS A 423 -19.57 21.44 -4.55
CA LYS A 423 -19.94 22.12 -3.30
C LYS A 423 -20.60 21.14 -2.33
N THR A 424 -20.38 21.31 -1.03
CA THR A 424 -20.98 20.47 0.02
C THR A 424 -22.51 20.52 -0.02
N THR A 425 -23.07 21.69 -0.33
CA THR A 425 -24.50 21.94 -0.53
C THR A 425 -25.10 21.19 -1.72
N ASP A 426 -24.26 20.79 -2.67
CA ASP A 426 -24.69 20.15 -3.92
C ASP A 426 -24.70 18.63 -3.80
N ARG A 427 -24.34 18.06 -2.64
CA ARG A 427 -24.36 16.61 -2.41
C ARG A 427 -25.79 16.09 -2.42
N VAL A 428 -26.06 15.14 -3.30
CA VAL A 428 -27.36 14.46 -3.46
C VAL A 428 -27.38 13.14 -2.70
N ALA A 429 -26.31 12.35 -2.82
CA ALA A 429 -26.19 11.06 -2.17
C ALA A 429 -24.75 10.75 -1.80
N SER A 430 -24.59 9.87 -0.82
CA SER A 430 -23.32 9.38 -0.32
C SER A 430 -23.20 7.89 -0.54
N TYR A 431 -22.03 7.46 -1.00
CA TYR A 431 -21.70 6.07 -1.24
C TYR A 431 -20.43 5.72 -0.48
N SER A 432 -20.57 4.77 0.44
CA SER A 432 -19.47 4.29 1.27
C SER A 432 -18.42 3.54 0.45
N LYS A 433 -17.20 3.46 1.00
CA LYS A 433 -16.17 2.55 0.50
C LYS A 433 -16.63 1.10 0.66
N LYS A 434 -16.54 0.33 -0.42
CA LYS A 434 -17.03 -1.05 -0.50
C LYS A 434 -15.97 -2.02 -0.98
N SER A 435 -16.12 -3.29 -0.57
CA SER A 435 -15.39 -4.39 -1.21
C SER A 435 -15.76 -4.46 -2.69
N ARG A 436 -14.84 -4.98 -3.52
CA ARG A 436 -14.96 -4.99 -4.99
C ARG A 436 -16.33 -5.44 -5.49
N ILE A 437 -16.89 -6.52 -4.95
CA ILE A 437 -18.17 -7.10 -5.37
C ILE A 437 -19.38 -6.19 -5.08
N ALA A 438 -19.25 -5.29 -4.09
CA ALA A 438 -20.33 -4.44 -3.58
C ALA A 438 -20.18 -2.97 -3.97
N ARG A 439 -19.19 -2.62 -4.80
CA ARG A 439 -18.92 -1.21 -5.17
C ARG A 439 -20.10 -0.58 -5.90
N PRO A 440 -20.45 0.68 -5.60
CA PRO A 440 -21.52 1.37 -6.30
C PRO A 440 -21.13 1.57 -7.77
N MET A 441 -22.08 1.43 -8.69
CA MET A 441 -21.88 1.58 -10.13
C MET A 441 -22.65 2.78 -10.68
N PHE A 442 -22.10 3.39 -11.72
CA PHE A 442 -22.63 4.58 -12.36
C PHE A 442 -22.41 4.48 -13.87
N THR A 443 -23.45 4.69 -14.66
CA THR A 443 -23.31 4.79 -16.13
C THR A 443 -22.94 6.22 -16.48
N VAL A 444 -21.83 6.40 -17.19
CA VAL A 444 -21.35 7.70 -17.65
C VAL A 444 -22.19 8.17 -18.83
N THR A 445 -22.88 9.30 -18.69
CA THR A 445 -23.73 9.90 -19.72
C THR A 445 -23.02 11.03 -20.47
N SER A 446 -22.04 11.67 -19.85
CA SER A 446 -21.14 12.67 -20.45
C SER A 446 -19.90 12.83 -19.55
N ILE A 447 -18.85 13.45 -20.06
CA ILE A 447 -17.61 13.72 -19.35
C ILE A 447 -17.33 15.21 -19.52
N VAL A 448 -17.07 15.90 -18.41
CA VAL A 448 -16.87 17.34 -18.44
C VAL A 448 -15.63 17.76 -17.68
N LYS A 449 -14.93 18.77 -18.19
CA LYS A 449 -13.88 19.51 -17.49
C LYS A 449 -14.51 20.79 -16.96
N ASN A 450 -14.51 20.94 -15.64
CA ASN A 450 -15.12 22.10 -15.01
C ASN A 450 -14.21 23.35 -15.07
N SER A 451 -14.75 24.48 -14.63
CA SER A 451 -14.04 25.78 -14.55
C SER A 451 -12.71 25.74 -13.81
N ASN A 452 -12.55 24.80 -12.86
CA ASN A 452 -11.35 24.62 -12.06
C ASN A 452 -10.37 23.62 -12.69
N GLY A 453 -10.59 23.27 -13.97
CA GLY A 453 -9.78 22.33 -14.74
C GLY A 453 -9.94 20.86 -14.35
N LYS A 454 -10.89 20.52 -13.46
CA LYS A 454 -11.06 19.15 -12.96
C LYS A 454 -12.09 18.39 -13.79
N VAL A 455 -11.76 17.16 -14.15
CA VAL A 455 -12.66 16.27 -14.91
C VAL A 455 -13.68 15.60 -13.99
N ARG A 456 -14.92 15.52 -14.46
CA ARG A 456 -16.08 14.91 -13.80
C ARG A 456 -16.80 14.01 -14.77
N TYR A 457 -17.30 12.90 -14.25
CA TYR A 457 -18.29 12.11 -14.98
C TYR A 457 -19.67 12.66 -14.65
N VAL A 458 -20.43 13.01 -15.68
CA VAL A 458 -21.88 13.10 -15.59
C VAL A 458 -22.39 11.67 -15.67
N VAL A 459 -23.15 11.24 -14.67
CA VAL A 459 -23.52 9.84 -14.52
C VAL A 459 -24.97 9.66 -14.16
N LYS A 460 -25.53 8.50 -14.55
CA LYS A 460 -26.76 7.93 -14.02
C LYS A 460 -26.42 6.88 -12.96
N ASP A 461 -27.01 7.00 -11.77
CA ASP A 461 -26.90 6.00 -10.71
C ASP A 461 -27.61 4.70 -11.13
N VAL A 462 -26.89 3.57 -11.17
CA VAL A 462 -27.45 2.25 -11.54
C VAL A 462 -27.48 1.28 -10.36
N ASN A 463 -27.40 1.79 -9.13
CA ASN A 463 -27.50 1.01 -7.92
C ASN A 463 -28.97 0.87 -7.53
N HIS A 464 -29.64 -0.22 -7.94
CA HIS A 464 -31.10 -0.42 -7.76
C HIS A 464 -31.63 -0.26 -6.32
N ASN A 465 -30.77 -0.45 -5.31
CA ASN A 465 -31.13 -0.33 -3.89
C ASN A 465 -30.74 1.03 -3.27
N SER A 466 -30.27 1.97 -4.09
CA SER A 466 -29.95 3.34 -3.68
C SER A 466 -31.18 4.22 -3.79
N ASN A 467 -31.35 5.19 -2.89
CA ASN A 467 -32.44 6.17 -2.96
C ASN A 467 -32.33 7.10 -4.19
N THR A 468 -31.17 7.11 -4.84
CA THR A 468 -30.91 7.88 -6.07
C THR A 468 -30.88 6.99 -7.32
N ALA A 469 -31.33 5.74 -7.25
CA ALA A 469 -31.35 4.84 -8.40
C ALA A 469 -32.04 5.52 -9.61
N GLY A 470 -31.35 5.55 -10.75
CA GLY A 470 -31.81 6.18 -11.98
C GLY A 470 -31.62 7.70 -12.06
N GLN A 471 -31.22 8.38 -10.98
CA GLN A 471 -30.95 9.82 -10.99
C GLN A 471 -29.61 10.15 -11.64
N THR A 472 -29.55 11.31 -12.28
CA THR A 472 -28.34 11.84 -12.90
C THR A 472 -27.63 12.82 -11.95
N GLY A 473 -26.30 12.84 -11.98
CA GLY A 473 -25.50 13.84 -11.28
C GLY A 473 -24.03 13.73 -11.66
N TYR A 474 -23.17 14.35 -10.87
CA TYR A 474 -21.74 14.39 -11.11
C TYR A 474 -20.99 13.55 -10.08
N ILE A 475 -20.02 12.76 -10.55
CA ILE A 475 -19.04 12.07 -9.71
C ILE A 475 -17.62 12.36 -10.21
N THR A 476 -16.63 12.20 -9.32
CA THR A 476 -15.24 12.50 -9.68
C THR A 476 -14.73 11.49 -10.72
N ALA A 477 -14.01 11.98 -11.72
CA ALA A 477 -13.29 11.14 -12.69
C ALA A 477 -11.91 10.69 -12.19
N ASN A 478 -11.50 11.14 -11.00
CA ASN A 478 -10.21 10.80 -10.40
C ASN A 478 -10.10 9.29 -10.16
N ALA A 479 -9.00 8.70 -10.65
CA ALA A 479 -8.74 7.26 -10.63
C ALA A 479 -8.63 6.65 -9.22
N ASN A 480 -8.46 7.45 -8.16
CA ASN A 480 -8.48 6.97 -6.78
C ASN A 480 -9.92 6.72 -6.28
N TYR A 481 -10.92 7.31 -6.94
CA TYR A 481 -12.31 7.29 -6.49
C TYR A 481 -13.23 6.57 -7.46
N SER A 482 -12.92 6.54 -8.75
CA SER A 482 -13.73 5.86 -9.76
C SER A 482 -12.87 5.13 -10.78
N ALA A 483 -13.37 4.01 -11.30
CA ALA A 483 -12.69 3.22 -12.32
C ALA A 483 -13.69 2.49 -13.23
N PRO A 484 -13.32 2.19 -14.50
CA PRO A 484 -14.17 1.44 -15.41
C PRO A 484 -14.46 0.03 -14.87
N VAL A 485 -15.74 -0.36 -14.93
CA VAL A 485 -16.27 -1.64 -14.44
C VAL A 485 -15.80 -2.82 -15.28
N TYR A 486 -15.54 -2.62 -16.57
CA TYR A 486 -15.29 -3.71 -17.52
C TYR A 486 -13.80 -3.79 -17.90
N TYR A 487 -13.27 -5.00 -18.05
CA TYR A 487 -11.93 -5.23 -18.58
C TYR A 487 -11.84 -4.83 -20.06
N GLN A 488 -10.69 -4.35 -20.51
CA GLN A 488 -10.45 -3.93 -21.91
C GLN A 488 -9.41 -4.82 -22.62
N GLY A 489 -8.47 -5.41 -21.89
CA GLY A 489 -7.44 -6.30 -22.43
C GLY A 489 -7.79 -7.78 -22.37
N ASN A 490 -7.11 -8.58 -23.20
CA ASN A 490 -7.22 -10.03 -23.17
C ASN A 490 -6.40 -10.61 -22.00
N HIS A 491 -6.83 -11.76 -21.49
CA HIS A 491 -6.25 -12.37 -20.33
C HIS A 491 -6.58 -13.86 -20.24
N ASP A 492 -5.59 -14.73 -20.07
CA ASP A 492 -5.79 -16.18 -20.20
C ASP A 492 -6.71 -16.83 -19.17
N LYS A 493 -6.81 -16.24 -17.96
CA LYS A 493 -7.60 -16.81 -16.85
C LYS A 493 -8.29 -15.73 -16.03
N VAL A 494 -9.50 -16.03 -15.58
CA VAL A 494 -10.26 -15.24 -14.61
C VAL A 494 -10.80 -16.13 -13.50
N THR A 495 -10.93 -15.59 -12.29
CA THR A 495 -11.65 -16.23 -11.18
C THR A 495 -12.99 -15.56 -10.98
N VAL A 496 -14.06 -16.35 -10.81
CA VAL A 496 -15.39 -15.86 -10.45
C VAL A 496 -15.38 -15.37 -9.01
N ILE A 497 -15.71 -14.11 -8.78
CA ILE A 497 -15.72 -13.49 -7.45
C ILE A 497 -17.13 -13.07 -6.98
N GLY A 498 -18.11 -13.00 -7.88
CA GLY A 498 -19.49 -12.66 -7.54
C GLY A 498 -20.04 -13.60 -6.45
N SER A 499 -20.73 -13.04 -5.46
CA SER A 499 -21.25 -13.76 -4.29
C SER A 499 -22.22 -14.87 -4.65
N THR A 500 -23.00 -14.68 -5.72
CA THR A 500 -23.93 -15.67 -6.29
C THR A 500 -23.36 -16.43 -7.49
N GLY A 501 -22.09 -16.22 -7.84
CA GLY A 501 -21.50 -16.75 -9.07
C GLY A 501 -21.88 -15.95 -10.32
N ILE A 502 -21.61 -16.53 -11.49
CA ILE A 502 -21.98 -16.00 -12.82
C ILE A 502 -22.48 -17.13 -13.71
N ASN A 503 -23.10 -16.80 -14.85
CA ASN A 503 -23.40 -17.78 -15.88
C ASN A 503 -22.58 -17.52 -17.15
N SER A 504 -22.37 -18.55 -17.96
CA SER A 504 -22.05 -18.40 -19.38
C SER A 504 -23.29 -18.47 -20.25
N TYR A 505 -23.13 -17.99 -21.49
CA TYR A 505 -24.20 -17.70 -22.43
C TYR A 505 -23.78 -18.07 -23.85
N ASN A 506 -24.75 -18.34 -24.72
CA ASN A 506 -24.51 -18.67 -26.13
C ASN A 506 -24.06 -17.47 -26.96
N ASP A 507 -24.41 -16.25 -26.54
CA ASP A 507 -24.15 -15.03 -27.30
C ASP A 507 -23.58 -13.88 -26.44
N LYS A 508 -22.88 -12.95 -27.10
CA LYS A 508 -22.25 -11.76 -26.49
C LYS A 508 -23.23 -10.82 -25.80
N SER A 509 -24.52 -10.86 -26.13
CA SER A 509 -25.59 -10.17 -25.42
C SER A 509 -25.87 -10.73 -24.01
N LEU A 510 -25.26 -11.87 -23.65
CA LEU A 510 -25.57 -12.66 -22.46
C LEU A 510 -26.99 -13.24 -22.49
N SER A 511 -27.43 -13.70 -23.66
CA SER A 511 -28.69 -14.43 -23.87
C SER A 511 -28.44 -15.94 -24.02
N GLY A 512 -29.46 -16.75 -23.71
CA GLY A 512 -29.34 -18.21 -23.76
C GLY A 512 -28.35 -18.76 -22.74
N LYS A 513 -28.74 -18.77 -21.45
CA LYS A 513 -27.90 -19.27 -20.36
C LYS A 513 -27.48 -20.72 -20.61
N VAL A 514 -26.18 -21.00 -20.51
CA VAL A 514 -25.59 -22.33 -20.74
C VAL A 514 -25.19 -22.98 -19.42
N LYS A 515 -24.22 -22.41 -18.71
CA LYS A 515 -23.61 -23.03 -17.53
C LYS A 515 -23.45 -22.03 -16.41
N HIS A 516 -23.67 -22.49 -15.17
CA HIS A 516 -23.43 -21.68 -13.98
C HIS A 516 -22.05 -21.96 -13.38
N TYR A 517 -21.33 -20.90 -13.02
CA TYR A 517 -20.04 -20.95 -12.32
C TYR A 517 -20.15 -20.29 -10.95
N ARG A 518 -19.80 -21.06 -9.92
CA ARG A 518 -19.78 -20.65 -8.52
C ARG A 518 -18.57 -19.77 -8.20
N GLN A 519 -18.68 -18.99 -7.13
CA GLN A 519 -17.58 -18.19 -6.60
C GLN A 519 -16.33 -19.04 -6.32
N GLY A 520 -15.18 -18.56 -6.75
CA GLY A 520 -13.87 -19.21 -6.65
C GLY A 520 -13.50 -20.11 -7.83
N GLN A 521 -14.40 -20.34 -8.81
CA GLN A 521 -14.02 -21.09 -10.00
C GLN A 521 -13.11 -20.28 -10.92
N VAL A 522 -12.05 -20.92 -11.40
CA VAL A 522 -11.11 -20.35 -12.38
C VAL A 522 -11.54 -20.79 -13.77
N LEU A 523 -11.70 -19.83 -14.67
CA LEU A 523 -12.15 -20.01 -16.04
C LEU A 523 -11.03 -19.61 -16.99
N SER A 524 -10.84 -20.40 -18.04
CA SER A 524 -9.87 -20.10 -19.10
C SER A 524 -10.55 -19.29 -20.19
N ILE A 525 -9.95 -18.16 -20.53
CA ILE A 525 -10.45 -17.23 -21.53
C ILE A 525 -9.70 -17.49 -22.84
N LYS A 526 -10.45 -17.43 -23.93
CA LYS A 526 -9.93 -17.46 -25.30
C LYS A 526 -9.69 -16.04 -25.80
N ASP A 527 -10.65 -15.16 -25.58
CA ASP A 527 -10.63 -13.78 -26.11
C ASP A 527 -11.57 -12.86 -25.33
N ILE A 528 -11.54 -11.57 -25.62
CA ILE A 528 -12.47 -10.56 -25.11
C ILE A 528 -13.14 -9.83 -26.26
N VAL A 529 -14.46 -9.62 -26.17
CA VAL A 529 -15.22 -8.88 -27.18
C VAL A 529 -16.02 -7.75 -26.56
N THR A 530 -16.22 -6.70 -27.34
CA THR A 530 -17.10 -5.59 -26.98
C THR A 530 -18.52 -5.86 -27.44
N HIS A 531 -19.49 -5.59 -26.57
CA HIS A 531 -20.91 -5.55 -26.88
C HIS A 531 -21.51 -4.28 -26.29
N ASN A 532 -21.90 -3.36 -27.19
CA ASN A 532 -22.25 -1.98 -26.86
C ASN A 532 -21.08 -1.30 -26.13
N LYS A 533 -21.27 -0.84 -24.90
CA LYS A 533 -20.24 -0.18 -24.06
C LYS A 533 -19.74 -1.06 -22.92
N THR A 534 -19.92 -2.38 -23.05
CA THR A 534 -19.51 -3.37 -22.07
C THR A 534 -18.71 -4.46 -22.76
N THR A 535 -17.91 -5.21 -22.01
CA THR A 535 -17.09 -6.30 -22.58
C THR A 535 -17.51 -7.67 -22.04
N ARG A 536 -17.17 -8.70 -22.81
CA ARG A 536 -17.44 -10.11 -22.54
C ARG A 536 -16.18 -10.91 -22.74
N PHE A 537 -15.92 -11.84 -21.85
CA PHE A 537 -14.91 -12.86 -22.13
C PHE A 537 -15.54 -14.01 -22.90
N ILE A 538 -14.83 -14.48 -23.92
CA ILE A 538 -15.11 -15.73 -24.62
C ILE A 538 -14.33 -16.82 -23.91
N LEU A 539 -15.02 -17.87 -23.45
CA LEU A 539 -14.39 -19.05 -22.86
C LEU A 539 -13.83 -19.96 -23.95
N LYS A 540 -12.93 -20.87 -23.58
CA LYS A 540 -12.37 -21.86 -24.53
C LYS A 540 -13.41 -22.76 -25.21
N ASP A 541 -14.56 -22.96 -24.56
CA ASP A 541 -15.70 -23.69 -25.14
C ASP A 541 -16.59 -22.83 -26.06
N GLY A 542 -16.21 -21.58 -26.33
CA GLY A 542 -16.92 -20.65 -27.21
C GLY A 542 -18.05 -19.87 -26.53
N THR A 543 -18.39 -20.17 -25.27
CA THR A 543 -19.46 -19.47 -24.55
C THR A 543 -18.99 -18.12 -23.99
N TYR A 544 -19.93 -17.21 -23.74
CA TYR A 544 -19.66 -15.85 -23.29
C TYR A 544 -19.94 -15.68 -21.79
N ILE A 545 -19.05 -15.00 -21.07
CA ILE A 545 -19.29 -14.52 -19.70
C ILE A 545 -19.10 -13.01 -19.62
N THR A 546 -19.64 -12.39 -18.57
CA THR A 546 -19.40 -10.97 -18.28
C THR A 546 -17.92 -10.70 -17.97
N ALA A 547 -17.36 -9.62 -18.51
CA ALA A 547 -16.04 -9.11 -18.12
C ALA A 547 -16.13 -8.00 -17.05
N ASN A 548 -17.22 -8.00 -16.28
CA ASN A 548 -17.43 -7.07 -15.17
C ASN A 548 -16.50 -7.39 -13.98
N LYS A 549 -15.62 -6.46 -13.64
CA LYS A 549 -14.63 -6.52 -12.55
C LYS A 549 -15.21 -6.73 -11.16
N LYS A 550 -16.53 -6.56 -10.96
CA LYS A 550 -17.21 -6.90 -9.70
C LYS A 550 -17.57 -8.37 -9.61
N LEU A 551 -17.66 -9.07 -10.74
CA LEU A 551 -18.14 -10.44 -10.83
C LEU A 551 -17.02 -11.43 -11.16
N VAL A 552 -15.97 -10.97 -11.85
CA VAL A 552 -14.75 -11.71 -12.13
C VAL A 552 -13.50 -10.90 -11.77
N LYS A 553 -12.41 -11.59 -11.42
CA LYS A 553 -11.10 -10.99 -11.13
C LYS A 553 -10.01 -11.75 -11.88
N MET A 554 -9.01 -11.03 -12.37
CA MET A 554 -7.95 -11.62 -13.19
C MET A 554 -7.13 -12.69 -12.47
N GLY A 555 -6.66 -13.67 -13.25
CA GLY A 555 -5.80 -14.74 -12.78
C GLY A 555 -6.49 -15.70 -11.81
N LYS A 556 -5.68 -16.50 -11.13
CA LYS A 556 -6.10 -17.45 -10.10
C LYS A 556 -6.16 -16.75 -8.73
N GLN A 557 -7.36 -16.58 -8.21
CA GLN A 557 -7.57 -15.93 -6.92
C GLN A 557 -7.80 -16.98 -5.83
N LYS A 558 -7.09 -16.83 -4.70
CA LYS A 558 -7.17 -17.74 -3.55
C LYS A 558 -8.42 -17.45 -2.70
N PHE A 559 -9.26 -18.45 -2.45
CA PHE A 559 -10.42 -18.34 -1.56
C PHE A 559 -10.26 -19.21 -0.32
N ALA A 560 -10.81 -18.78 0.81
CA ALA A 560 -10.88 -19.64 1.99
C ALA A 560 -11.73 -20.88 1.67
N LYS A 561 -11.14 -22.07 1.82
CA LYS A 561 -11.82 -23.36 1.75
C LYS A 561 -12.19 -23.85 3.15
N THR A 562 -11.26 -23.69 4.09
CA THR A 562 -11.44 -24.10 5.49
C THR A 562 -10.81 -23.06 6.41
N ILE A 563 -11.52 -22.72 7.47
CA ILE A 563 -11.05 -21.84 8.54
C ILE A 563 -10.99 -22.61 9.87
N LYS A 564 -10.11 -22.19 10.78
CA LYS A 564 -10.11 -22.57 12.19
C LYS A 564 -10.61 -21.39 13.00
N THR A 565 -11.65 -21.56 13.81
CA THR A 565 -12.16 -20.48 14.67
C THR A 565 -11.21 -20.22 15.84
N THR A 566 -11.02 -18.96 16.20
CA THR A 566 -10.21 -18.54 17.36
C THR A 566 -11.07 -18.09 18.54
N ALA A 567 -12.38 -17.96 18.32
CA ALA A 567 -13.39 -17.61 19.31
C ALA A 567 -14.69 -18.38 19.06
N LYS A 568 -15.60 -18.35 20.04
CA LYS A 568 -16.98 -18.85 19.91
C LYS A 568 -17.74 -17.97 18.92
N LEU A 569 -18.39 -18.57 17.91
CA LEU A 569 -19.12 -17.85 16.85
C LEU A 569 -20.56 -18.35 16.71
N ASN A 570 -21.52 -17.42 16.74
CA ASN A 570 -22.91 -17.72 16.42
C ASN A 570 -23.11 -17.84 14.90
N VAL A 571 -24.07 -18.66 14.48
CA VAL A 571 -24.47 -18.82 13.08
C VAL A 571 -25.76 -18.04 12.82
N TYR A 572 -25.79 -17.29 11.72
CA TYR A 572 -26.86 -16.36 11.35
C TYR A 572 -27.51 -16.72 10.02
N LYS A 573 -28.77 -16.34 9.85
CA LYS A 573 -29.56 -16.61 8.63
C LYS A 573 -29.15 -15.73 7.46
N ASP A 574 -28.58 -14.55 7.75
CA ASP A 574 -28.25 -13.51 6.78
C ASP A 574 -26.81 -12.99 6.97
N SER A 575 -26.26 -12.34 5.94
CA SER A 575 -24.89 -11.80 5.94
C SER A 575 -24.73 -10.53 6.81
N ASN A 576 -25.81 -9.88 7.22
CA ASN A 576 -25.78 -8.77 8.17
C ASN A 576 -25.66 -9.26 9.62
N LEU A 577 -25.80 -10.57 9.85
CA LEU A 577 -25.80 -11.20 11.16
C LEU A 577 -26.93 -10.66 12.05
N THR A 578 -28.10 -10.41 11.47
CA THR A 578 -29.25 -9.85 12.20
C THR A 578 -30.05 -10.92 12.93
N THR A 579 -30.28 -12.08 12.30
CA THR A 579 -31.08 -13.15 12.90
C THR A 579 -30.25 -14.42 13.09
N ARG A 580 -30.14 -14.90 14.32
CA ARG A 580 -29.48 -16.18 14.61
C ARG A 580 -30.29 -17.34 14.02
N VAL A 581 -29.61 -18.37 13.53
CA VAL A 581 -30.26 -19.60 13.05
C VAL A 581 -30.92 -20.33 14.22
N SER A 582 -30.21 -20.46 15.34
CA SER A 582 -30.70 -20.96 16.63
C SER A 582 -29.76 -20.48 17.74
N SER A 583 -30.27 -20.25 18.94
CA SER A 583 -29.45 -19.96 20.12
C SER A 583 -28.52 -21.12 20.49
N LYS A 584 -28.85 -22.35 20.08
CA LYS A 584 -28.06 -23.57 20.33
C LYS A 584 -27.00 -23.85 19.26
N ARG A 585 -27.14 -23.30 18.04
CA ARG A 585 -26.21 -23.54 16.93
C ARG A 585 -25.04 -22.56 17.00
N VAL A 586 -23.96 -22.99 17.63
CA VAL A 586 -22.75 -22.19 17.85
C VAL A 586 -21.51 -22.99 17.47
N ILE A 587 -20.53 -22.32 16.87
CA ILE A 587 -19.22 -22.88 16.54
C ILE A 587 -18.27 -22.57 17.70
N LYS A 588 -17.60 -23.58 18.23
CA LYS A 588 -16.69 -23.44 19.36
C LYS A 588 -15.35 -22.88 18.89
N LYS A 589 -14.55 -22.36 19.83
CA LYS A 589 -13.15 -22.00 19.57
C LYS A 589 -12.37 -23.26 19.19
N GLY A 590 -11.59 -23.18 18.12
CA GLY A 590 -10.74 -24.27 17.63
C GLY A 590 -11.37 -25.14 16.53
N ASP A 591 -12.68 -25.02 16.30
CA ASP A 591 -13.39 -25.79 15.29
C ASP A 591 -12.89 -25.48 13.87
N LYS A 592 -12.80 -26.52 13.04
CA LYS A 592 -12.51 -26.40 11.61
C LYS A 592 -13.82 -26.31 10.83
N VAL A 593 -14.01 -25.25 10.08
CA VAL A 593 -15.26 -24.95 9.37
C VAL A 593 -15.01 -24.81 7.88
N SER A 594 -15.79 -25.52 7.08
CA SER A 594 -15.77 -25.42 5.61
C SER A 594 -16.50 -24.17 5.15
N VAL A 595 -15.83 -23.37 4.32
CA VAL A 595 -16.38 -22.13 3.75
C VAL A 595 -16.94 -22.42 2.36
N LYS A 596 -18.25 -22.20 2.20
CA LYS A 596 -18.98 -22.36 0.95
C LYS A 596 -18.90 -21.11 0.07
N GLY A 597 -18.89 -19.92 0.67
CA GLY A 597 -18.82 -18.64 -0.06
C GLY A 597 -18.38 -17.46 0.79
N LEU A 598 -18.04 -16.38 0.13
CA LEU A 598 -17.60 -15.10 0.69
C LEU A 598 -18.63 -14.02 0.38
N TYR A 599 -19.12 -13.38 1.45
CA TYR A 599 -20.12 -12.32 1.40
C TYR A 599 -19.65 -11.11 2.19
N TYR A 600 -20.38 -10.00 2.07
CA TYR A 600 -20.17 -8.81 2.87
C TYR A 600 -21.50 -8.35 3.49
N SER A 601 -21.44 -7.86 4.73
CA SER A 601 -22.58 -7.16 5.29
C SER A 601 -22.88 -5.90 4.47
N ASN A 602 -24.14 -5.45 4.50
CA ASN A 602 -24.61 -4.26 3.81
C ASN A 602 -24.31 -4.26 2.29
N GLU A 603 -24.13 -5.41 1.65
CA GLU A 603 -23.72 -5.52 0.24
C GLU A 603 -24.60 -4.64 -0.68
N ASN A 604 -25.91 -4.61 -0.41
CA ASN A 604 -26.92 -3.87 -1.16
C ASN A 604 -27.17 -2.44 -0.66
N ASN A 605 -26.57 -2.00 0.45
CA ASN A 605 -26.81 -0.67 1.01
C ASN A 605 -25.65 0.26 0.63
N SER A 606 -25.88 1.22 -0.26
CA SER A 606 -24.83 2.11 -0.79
C SER A 606 -24.15 2.97 0.28
N SER A 607 -24.87 3.40 1.31
CA SER A 607 -24.37 4.34 2.32
C SER A 607 -23.58 3.71 3.47
N LYS A 608 -23.67 2.39 3.67
CA LYS A 608 -22.99 1.68 4.78
C LYS A 608 -21.81 0.86 4.31
N SER A 609 -20.66 0.92 4.97
CA SER A 609 -19.55 0.00 4.66
C SER A 609 -19.93 -1.48 4.89
N GLY A 610 -19.18 -2.38 4.25
CA GLY A 610 -19.42 -3.81 4.33
C GLY A 610 -18.26 -4.56 5.00
N THR A 611 -18.59 -5.51 5.88
CA THR A 611 -17.61 -6.35 6.58
C THR A 611 -17.69 -7.78 6.06
N LYS A 612 -16.54 -8.44 5.91
CA LYS A 612 -16.41 -9.81 5.39
C LYS A 612 -17.24 -10.82 6.21
N ARG A 613 -17.87 -11.76 5.52
CA ARG A 613 -18.66 -12.88 6.06
C ARG A 613 -18.32 -14.17 5.34
N TYR A 614 -18.33 -15.27 6.08
CA TYR A 614 -18.27 -16.60 5.49
C TYR A 614 -19.65 -17.22 5.48
N LEU A 615 -20.08 -17.70 4.31
CA LEU A 615 -21.17 -18.65 4.20
C LEU A 615 -20.61 -20.04 4.49
N ILE A 616 -21.22 -20.72 5.45
CA ILE A 616 -20.87 -22.07 5.86
C ILE A 616 -22.09 -22.97 5.71
N ASP A 617 -21.98 -24.23 6.11
CA ASP A 617 -23.16 -25.07 6.19
C ASP A 617 -24.17 -24.52 7.22
N GLY A 618 -25.40 -24.27 6.75
CA GLY A 618 -26.53 -23.81 7.53
C GLY A 618 -26.49 -22.37 8.04
N GLY A 619 -25.64 -21.50 7.48
CA GLY A 619 -25.78 -20.04 7.67
C GLY A 619 -24.49 -19.24 7.48
N TYR A 620 -24.49 -18.02 7.99
CA TYR A 620 -23.40 -17.05 7.92
C TYR A 620 -22.71 -16.89 9.26
N ILE A 621 -21.40 -16.67 9.21
CA ILE A 621 -20.58 -16.30 10.38
C ILE A 621 -19.70 -15.09 10.06
N SER A 622 -19.17 -14.47 11.12
CA SER A 622 -18.21 -13.38 10.97
C SER A 622 -16.97 -13.86 10.21
N GLY A 623 -16.54 -13.08 9.21
CA GLY A 623 -15.27 -13.29 8.50
C GLY A 623 -14.12 -12.44 9.05
N ASN A 624 -14.27 -11.90 10.27
CA ASN A 624 -13.22 -11.13 10.94
C ASN A 624 -12.04 -12.06 11.30
N LYS A 625 -10.82 -11.61 10.99
CA LYS A 625 -9.57 -12.34 11.26
C LYS A 625 -9.36 -12.58 12.77
N LEU A 626 -9.91 -11.72 13.63
CA LEU A 626 -9.86 -11.89 15.09
C LEU A 626 -10.57 -13.16 15.58
N TYR A 627 -11.57 -13.65 14.82
CA TYR A 627 -12.39 -14.80 15.22
C TYR A 627 -12.13 -16.06 14.40
N SER A 628 -11.30 -15.98 13.36
CA SER A 628 -10.97 -17.13 12.52
C SER A 628 -9.67 -16.95 11.73
N LYS A 629 -8.91 -18.05 11.60
CA LYS A 629 -7.70 -18.16 10.75
C LYS A 629 -8.00 -19.05 9.55
N VAL A 630 -7.64 -18.63 8.35
CA VAL A 630 -7.73 -19.50 7.16
C VAL A 630 -6.63 -20.56 7.26
N ILE A 631 -7.01 -21.83 7.17
CA ILE A 631 -6.08 -22.97 7.25
C ILE A 631 -5.99 -23.75 5.95
N ARG A 632 -6.93 -23.53 5.02
CA ARG A 632 -6.88 -24.11 3.67
C ARG A 632 -7.49 -23.15 2.67
N LEU A 633 -6.78 -22.97 1.55
CA LEU A 633 -7.25 -22.19 0.41
C LEU A 633 -7.76 -23.13 -0.70
N LYS A 634 -8.65 -22.62 -1.56
CA LYS A 634 -9.05 -23.22 -2.83
C LYS A 634 -8.78 -22.25 -3.97
#